data_AF-A0A8J9S7W7-F1
#
_entry.id   AF-A0A8J9S7W7-F1
#
_cell.length_a   1.000
_cell.length_b   1.000
_cell.length_c   1.000
_cell.angle_alpha   90.00
_cell.angle_beta   90.00
_cell.angle_gamma   90.00
#
_symmetry.space_group_name_H-M   'P 1'
#
loop_
_entity.id
_entity.type
_entity.pdbx_description
1 polymer ?
#
loop_
_entity_poly.entity_id
_entity_poly.type
_entity_poly.pdbx_seq_one_letter_code
_entity_poly.pdbx_strand_id
1 'polypeptide(L)'
;CKTRYDLFWQRNLRLNGIEHCPNLVPSSQDEQNFNQNRSTFAVWLRNPIQNSTHDSLAALWSRWNGAYLNTSIPRLIVRMEDLIFHGPEMVQKLSECVGVDRTDPYVFLTEAAKSHGRSADLATAMIKYGRRDGRYAGMTTLDLAYARHALSGDLMQALRYEYDDFSLDASSKNSVV
;
A
#
# COMPACT_ATOMS: atom_id res chain seq x y z
N CYS A 1 -13.06 -10.17 -16.54
CA CYS A 1 -11.64 -10.52 -16.72
C CYS A 1 -10.76 -9.40 -16.16
N LYS A 2 -9.69 -9.72 -15.42
CA LYS A 2 -8.74 -8.71 -14.94
C LYS A 2 -7.81 -8.33 -16.10
N THR A 3 -7.89 -7.09 -16.55
CA THR A 3 -7.00 -6.56 -17.59
C THR A 3 -5.58 -6.49 -17.03
N ARG A 4 -4.60 -6.97 -17.80
CA ARG A 4 -3.18 -6.84 -17.42
C ARG A 4 -2.79 -5.37 -17.39
N TYR A 5 -1.97 -5.00 -16.42
CA TYR A 5 -1.38 -3.67 -16.34
C TYR A 5 0.05 -3.78 -15.82
N ASP A 6 0.87 -2.84 -16.24
CA ASP A 6 2.26 -2.69 -15.81
C ASP A 6 2.46 -1.28 -15.26
N LEU A 7 3.31 -1.17 -14.23
CA LEU A 7 3.65 0.09 -13.61
C LEU A 7 5.17 0.32 -13.75
N PHE A 8 5.56 1.49 -14.26
CA PHE A 8 6.96 1.87 -14.48
C PHE A 8 7.26 3.21 -13.82
N TRP A 9 8.40 3.30 -13.14
CA TRP A 9 8.89 4.56 -12.62
C TRP A 9 10.40 4.49 -12.36
N GLN A 10 11.10 5.59 -12.60
CA GLN A 10 12.54 5.70 -12.47
C GLN A 10 12.90 6.20 -11.07
N ARG A 11 13.39 5.28 -10.22
CA ARG A 11 13.74 5.55 -8.80
C ARG A 11 14.94 4.73 -8.35
N ASN A 12 15.55 5.12 -7.24
CA ASN A 12 16.45 4.26 -6.49
C ASN A 12 15.69 3.63 -5.31
N LEU A 13 15.78 2.31 -5.12
CA LEU A 13 15.12 1.63 -4.01
C LEU A 13 16.01 1.52 -2.76
N ARG A 14 17.24 2.06 -2.83
CA ARG A 14 18.17 2.03 -1.70
C ARG A 14 18.73 3.42 -1.42
N LEU A 15 18.60 3.83 -0.16
CA LEU A 15 19.22 5.02 0.40
C LEU A 15 20.28 4.56 1.40
N ASN A 16 21.57 4.86 1.14
CA ASN A 16 22.70 4.44 1.99
C ASN A 16 22.72 2.93 2.32
N GLY A 17 22.32 2.08 1.36
CA GLY A 17 22.25 0.63 1.54
C GLY A 17 20.99 0.11 2.24
N ILE A 18 20.12 1.00 2.74
CA ILE A 18 18.84 0.68 3.37
C ILE A 18 17.71 0.77 2.34
N GLU A 19 16.74 -0.14 2.40
CA GLU A 19 15.57 -0.12 1.51
C GLU A 19 14.73 1.14 1.75
N HIS A 20 14.58 1.97 0.70
CA HIS A 20 13.73 3.16 0.68
C HIS A 20 12.53 2.83 -0.20
N CYS A 21 11.41 2.49 0.42
CA CYS A 21 10.22 1.96 -0.23
C CYS A 21 8.97 2.49 0.50
N PRO A 22 7.95 2.99 -0.22
CA PRO A 22 7.78 2.94 -1.67
C PRO A 22 8.56 3.99 -2.46
N ASN A 23 9.30 4.87 -1.77
CA ASN A 23 10.04 6.02 -2.33
C ASN A 23 9.08 6.99 -3.05
N LEU A 24 8.33 7.77 -2.27
CA LEU A 24 7.34 8.73 -2.79
C LEU A 24 7.98 10.06 -3.15
N VAL A 25 8.97 10.49 -2.37
CA VAL A 25 9.71 11.74 -2.56
C VAL A 25 11.22 11.50 -2.67
N PRO A 26 11.95 12.23 -3.53
CA PRO A 26 13.39 12.05 -3.68
C PRO A 26 14.17 12.31 -2.39
N SER A 27 15.19 11.48 -2.15
CA SER A 27 16.24 11.80 -1.19
C SER A 27 17.29 12.74 -1.81
N SER A 28 18.16 13.33 -0.99
CA SER A 28 19.30 14.11 -1.50
C SER A 28 20.23 13.28 -2.41
N GLN A 29 20.33 11.97 -2.18
CA GLN A 29 21.09 11.08 -3.05
C GLN A 29 20.38 10.88 -4.41
N ASP A 30 19.05 10.82 -4.42
CA ASP A 30 18.27 10.74 -5.66
C ASP A 30 18.41 12.02 -6.48
N GLU A 31 18.35 13.18 -5.83
CA GLU A 31 18.55 14.48 -6.49
C GLU A 31 19.90 14.55 -7.21
N GLN A 32 20.97 14.07 -6.57
CA GLN A 32 22.31 13.99 -7.17
C GLN A 32 22.36 12.99 -8.34
N ASN A 33 21.75 11.82 -8.18
CA ASN A 33 21.82 10.75 -9.17
C ASN A 33 20.97 11.03 -10.42
N PHE A 34 19.83 11.69 -10.26
CA PHE A 34 18.90 11.96 -11.36
C PHE A 34 19.10 13.34 -11.99
N ASN A 35 19.90 14.22 -11.38
CA ASN A 35 20.17 15.60 -11.81
C ASN A 35 18.88 16.35 -12.23
N GLN A 36 17.80 16.10 -11.50
CA GLN A 36 16.47 16.62 -11.78
C GLN A 36 15.85 17.05 -10.46
N ASN A 37 15.39 18.31 -10.41
CA ASN A 37 14.65 18.89 -9.29
C ASN A 37 13.24 18.30 -9.26
N ARG A 38 13.13 17.00 -8.95
CA ARG A 38 11.87 16.27 -8.87
C ARG A 38 11.29 16.44 -7.48
N SER A 39 9.99 16.70 -7.38
CA SER A 39 9.27 16.69 -6.09
C SER A 39 8.77 15.30 -5.69
N THR A 40 8.60 14.41 -6.68
CA THR A 40 8.02 13.06 -6.51
C THR A 40 8.53 12.10 -7.59
N PHE A 41 8.25 10.80 -7.42
CA PHE A 41 8.51 9.77 -8.45
C PHE A 41 7.26 9.47 -9.27
N ALA A 42 7.15 10.08 -10.45
CA ALA A 42 6.03 9.86 -11.36
C ALA A 42 5.91 8.38 -11.78
N VAL A 43 4.70 7.85 -11.72
CA VAL A 43 4.37 6.46 -12.07
C VAL A 43 3.60 6.41 -13.37
N TRP A 44 4.14 5.63 -14.31
CA TRP A 44 3.55 5.35 -15.61
C TRP A 44 2.80 4.04 -15.53
N LEU A 45 1.48 4.11 -15.67
CA LEU A 45 0.58 2.97 -15.76
C LEU A 45 0.34 2.66 -17.24
N ARG A 46 0.70 1.46 -17.66
CA ARG A 46 0.43 0.92 -18.99
C ARG A 46 -0.60 -0.19 -18.89
N ASN A 47 -1.69 -0.09 -19.64
CA ASN A 47 -2.63 -1.19 -19.82
C ASN A 47 -3.15 -1.22 -21.27
N PRO A 48 -3.77 -2.31 -21.74
CA PRO A 48 -4.30 -2.45 -23.10
C PRO A 48 -5.34 -1.39 -23.52
N ILE A 49 -5.98 -0.71 -22.59
CA ILE A 49 -7.03 0.29 -22.85
C ILE A 49 -6.42 1.68 -22.96
N GLN A 50 -5.57 2.05 -21.99
CA GLN A 50 -4.97 3.38 -21.91
C GLN A 50 -3.64 3.37 -21.16
N ASN A 51 -2.77 4.29 -21.56
CA ASN A 51 -1.58 4.66 -20.81
C ASN A 51 -1.86 5.95 -20.03
N SER A 52 -1.35 6.05 -18.81
CA SER A 52 -1.54 7.23 -17.97
C SER A 52 -0.33 7.45 -17.07
N THR A 53 -0.05 8.71 -16.77
CA THR A 53 1.02 9.11 -15.83
C THR A 53 0.40 9.71 -14.58
N HIS A 54 0.97 9.38 -13.43
CA HIS A 54 0.53 9.81 -12.11
C HIS A 54 1.72 10.41 -11.35
N ASP A 55 1.46 11.40 -10.50
CA ASP A 55 2.53 12.16 -9.82
C ASP A 55 3.36 11.27 -8.87
N SER A 56 2.76 10.23 -8.31
CA SER A 56 3.38 9.27 -7.42
C SER A 56 2.60 7.96 -7.36
N LEU A 57 3.20 6.94 -6.72
CA LEU A 57 2.50 5.69 -6.44
C LEU A 57 1.26 5.89 -5.55
N ALA A 58 1.35 6.79 -4.57
CA ALA A 58 0.23 7.15 -3.70
C ALA A 58 -0.92 7.80 -4.49
N ALA A 59 -0.59 8.73 -5.40
CA ALA A 59 -1.58 9.38 -6.27
C ALA A 59 -2.27 8.37 -7.21
N LEU A 60 -1.51 7.43 -7.78
CA LEU A 60 -2.07 6.33 -8.57
C LEU A 60 -3.03 5.47 -7.74
N TRP A 61 -2.62 5.07 -6.52
CA TRP A 61 -3.46 4.27 -5.63
C TRP A 61 -4.79 4.98 -5.32
N SER A 62 -4.74 6.27 -5.00
CA SER A 62 -5.93 7.09 -4.75
C SER A 62 -6.86 7.14 -5.94
N ARG A 63 -6.34 7.44 -7.14
CA ARG A 63 -7.17 7.54 -8.35
C ARG A 63 -7.77 6.19 -8.72
N TRP A 64 -6.97 5.12 -8.67
CA TRP A 64 -7.40 3.78 -9.05
C TRP A 64 -8.50 3.27 -8.11
N ASN A 65 -8.27 3.28 -6.80
CA ASN A 65 -9.27 2.80 -5.85
C ASN A 65 -10.47 3.76 -5.73
N GLY A 66 -10.25 5.06 -5.96
CA GLY A 66 -11.32 6.06 -5.95
C GLY A 66 -12.31 5.82 -7.08
N ALA A 67 -11.84 5.38 -8.25
CA ALA A 67 -12.70 4.98 -9.36
C ALA A 67 -13.61 3.79 -8.99
N TYR A 68 -13.11 2.81 -8.22
CA TYR A 68 -13.95 1.75 -7.68
C TYR A 68 -14.90 2.27 -6.61
N LEU A 69 -14.42 3.14 -5.70
CA LEU A 69 -15.27 3.70 -4.64
C LEU A 69 -16.41 4.57 -5.19
N ASN A 70 -16.23 5.24 -6.32
CA ASN A 70 -17.19 6.23 -6.84
C ASN A 70 -18.04 5.73 -8.01
N THR A 71 -17.97 4.44 -8.35
CA THR A 71 -18.78 3.87 -9.43
C THR A 71 -20.26 3.73 -9.05
N SER A 72 -21.15 3.70 -10.03
CA SER A 72 -22.59 3.47 -9.84
C SER A 72 -22.97 1.99 -9.74
N ILE A 73 -22.07 1.08 -10.11
CA ILE A 73 -22.34 -0.36 -10.03
C ILE A 73 -22.20 -0.88 -8.59
N PRO A 74 -22.98 -1.90 -8.19
CA PRO A 74 -22.78 -2.59 -6.92
C PRO A 74 -21.36 -3.13 -6.82
N ARG A 75 -20.76 -3.01 -5.63
CA ARG A 75 -19.36 -3.36 -5.40
C ARG A 75 -19.13 -3.83 -3.97
N LEU A 76 -18.12 -4.67 -3.81
CA LEU A 76 -17.54 -5.05 -2.53
C LEU A 76 -16.09 -4.58 -2.51
N ILE A 77 -15.73 -3.81 -1.49
CA ILE A 77 -14.36 -3.40 -1.23
C ILE A 77 -13.97 -3.99 0.11
N VAL A 78 -12.96 -4.84 0.10
CA VAL A 78 -12.46 -5.54 1.29
C VAL A 78 -11.01 -5.16 1.50
N ARG A 79 -10.67 -4.74 2.71
CA ARG A 79 -9.28 -4.43 3.06
C ARG A 79 -8.49 -5.72 3.16
N MET A 80 -7.26 -5.70 2.68
CA MET A 80 -6.39 -6.87 2.76
C MET A 80 -6.12 -7.23 4.23
N GLU A 81 -5.99 -6.23 5.11
CA GLU A 81 -5.76 -6.42 6.53
C GLU A 81 -6.89 -7.21 7.20
N ASP A 82 -8.16 -6.93 6.85
CA ASP A 82 -9.30 -7.64 7.41
C ASP A 82 -9.28 -9.12 7.01
N LEU A 83 -8.87 -9.45 5.79
CA LEU A 83 -8.71 -10.83 5.34
C LEU A 83 -7.55 -11.56 6.02
N ILE A 84 -6.45 -10.84 6.30
CA ILE A 84 -5.28 -11.43 6.97
C ILE A 84 -5.57 -11.72 8.44
N PHE A 85 -6.19 -10.77 9.16
CA PHE A 85 -6.37 -10.87 10.61
C PHE A 85 -7.71 -11.49 11.03
N HIS A 86 -8.74 -11.37 10.20
CA HIS A 86 -10.11 -11.79 10.53
C HIS A 86 -10.71 -12.68 9.41
N GLY A 87 -9.86 -13.42 8.69
CA GLY A 87 -10.25 -14.22 7.51
C GLY A 87 -11.56 -15.03 7.66
N PRO A 88 -11.72 -15.87 8.70
CA PRO A 88 -12.95 -16.63 8.90
C PRO A 88 -14.21 -15.77 9.03
N GLU A 89 -14.15 -14.71 9.84
CA GLU A 89 -15.25 -13.76 10.06
C GLU A 89 -15.56 -13.00 8.76
N MET A 90 -14.52 -12.52 8.06
CA MET A 90 -14.69 -11.75 6.84
C MET A 90 -15.31 -12.57 5.72
N VAL A 91 -14.89 -13.82 5.53
CA VAL A 91 -15.52 -14.69 4.52
C VAL A 91 -16.97 -15.02 4.88
N GLN A 92 -17.30 -15.15 6.16
CA GLN A 92 -18.68 -15.31 6.60
C GLN A 92 -19.53 -14.06 6.28
N LYS A 93 -19.07 -12.87 6.64
CA LYS A 93 -19.75 -11.61 6.31
C LYS A 93 -19.93 -11.41 4.81
N LEU A 94 -18.94 -11.81 4.01
CA LEU A 94 -19.02 -11.75 2.55
C LEU A 94 -20.09 -12.70 2.01
N SER A 95 -20.13 -13.94 2.51
CA SER A 95 -21.15 -14.95 2.18
C SER A 95 -22.57 -14.42 2.46
N GLU A 96 -22.80 -13.84 3.64
CA GLU A 96 -24.07 -13.21 4.01
C GLU A 96 -24.40 -12.02 3.10
N CYS A 97 -23.41 -11.19 2.78
CA CYS A 97 -23.61 -10.01 1.94
C CYS A 97 -23.98 -10.35 0.49
N VAL A 98 -23.41 -11.42 -0.07
CA VAL A 98 -23.72 -11.85 -1.44
C VAL A 98 -24.90 -12.83 -1.52
N GLY A 99 -25.39 -13.31 -0.37
CA GLY A 99 -26.48 -14.27 -0.30
C GLY A 99 -26.11 -15.67 -0.78
N VAL A 100 -24.85 -16.09 -0.56
CA VAL A 100 -24.36 -17.42 -0.95
C VAL A 100 -23.82 -18.13 0.27
N ASP A 101 -24.46 -19.22 0.67
CA ASP A 101 -24.03 -20.03 1.81
C ASP A 101 -22.67 -20.70 1.57
N ARG A 102 -21.90 -20.82 2.65
CA ARG A 102 -20.63 -21.53 2.63
C ARG A 102 -20.86 -23.02 2.78
N THR A 103 -20.40 -23.79 1.81
CA THR A 103 -20.40 -25.27 1.88
C THR A 103 -19.18 -25.81 2.63
N ASP A 104 -18.07 -25.07 2.58
CA ASP A 104 -16.78 -25.52 3.10
C ASP A 104 -16.24 -24.63 4.24
N PRO A 105 -15.56 -25.22 5.22
CA PRO A 105 -14.93 -24.48 6.30
C PRO A 105 -13.83 -23.55 5.78
N TYR A 106 -13.50 -22.53 6.57
CA TYR A 106 -12.42 -21.61 6.19
C TYR A 106 -11.08 -22.33 6.37
N VAL A 107 -10.19 -22.23 5.39
CA VAL A 107 -8.84 -22.81 5.44
C VAL A 107 -7.83 -21.68 5.30
N PHE A 108 -6.88 -21.62 6.23
CA PHE A 108 -5.75 -20.72 6.14
C PHE A 108 -4.74 -21.28 5.14
N LEU A 109 -4.46 -20.49 4.09
CA LEU A 109 -3.34 -20.76 3.19
C LEU A 109 -2.09 -20.15 3.82
N THR A 110 -1.30 -20.99 4.48
CA THR A 110 -0.10 -20.56 5.20
C THR A 110 1.07 -20.35 4.27
N GLU A 111 1.22 -21.20 3.25
CA GLU A 111 2.35 -21.18 2.34
C GLU A 111 2.39 -19.96 1.43
N ALA A 112 3.59 -19.57 1.01
CA ALA A 112 3.79 -18.48 0.08
C ALA A 112 3.12 -18.78 -1.27
N ALA A 113 2.23 -17.88 -1.72
CA ALA A 113 1.44 -18.07 -2.94
C ALA A 113 2.25 -18.11 -4.26
N LYS A 114 3.54 -17.76 -4.23
CA LYS A 114 4.42 -17.74 -5.42
C LYS A 114 5.79 -18.31 -5.08
N SER A 115 6.31 -19.15 -5.98
CA SER A 115 7.63 -19.80 -5.88
C SER A 115 8.82 -18.90 -6.26
N HIS A 116 8.56 -17.71 -6.80
CA HIS A 116 9.59 -16.79 -7.28
C HIS A 116 9.28 -15.34 -6.88
N GLY A 117 10.34 -14.56 -6.64
CA GLY A 117 10.28 -13.21 -6.09
C GLY A 117 10.29 -13.18 -4.56
N ARG A 118 10.10 -11.98 -3.98
CA ARG A 118 9.85 -11.82 -2.55
C ARG A 118 8.37 -12.12 -2.26
N SER A 119 8.03 -13.40 -2.10
CA SER A 119 6.70 -13.80 -1.63
C SER A 119 6.66 -13.80 -0.10
N ALA A 120 5.51 -13.46 0.47
CA ALA A 120 5.26 -13.54 1.90
C ALA A 120 4.28 -14.69 2.15
N ASP A 121 4.63 -15.56 3.09
CA ASP A 121 3.69 -16.49 3.71
C ASP A 121 2.72 -15.73 4.64
N LEU A 122 1.72 -16.41 5.18
CA LEU A 122 0.72 -15.78 6.04
C LEU A 122 1.38 -15.13 7.28
N ALA A 123 2.33 -15.82 7.91
CA ALA A 123 3.01 -15.31 9.11
C ALA A 123 3.81 -14.03 8.82
N THR A 124 4.55 -13.99 7.72
CA THR A 124 5.31 -12.83 7.26
C THR A 124 4.38 -11.66 6.96
N ALA A 125 3.23 -11.92 6.33
CA ALA A 125 2.23 -10.89 6.09
C ALA A 125 1.66 -10.34 7.40
N MET A 126 1.31 -11.21 8.36
CA MET A 126 0.83 -10.79 9.68
C MET A 126 1.87 -9.95 10.44
N ILE A 127 3.14 -10.34 10.42
CA ILE A 127 4.23 -9.56 11.05
C ILE A 127 4.37 -8.19 10.37
N LYS A 128 4.34 -8.16 9.03
CA LYS A 128 4.52 -6.94 8.25
C LYS A 128 3.37 -5.95 8.46
N TYR A 129 2.13 -6.40 8.41
CA TYR A 129 0.96 -5.52 8.45
C TYR A 129 0.38 -5.33 9.85
N GLY A 130 0.74 -6.20 10.80
CA GLY A 130 0.20 -6.22 12.16
C GLY A 130 0.93 -5.30 13.13
N ARG A 131 2.07 -4.73 12.73
CA ARG A 131 2.83 -3.78 13.55
C ARG A 131 3.10 -2.48 12.80
N ARG A 132 3.13 -1.38 13.55
CA ARG A 132 3.43 -0.04 13.04
C ARG A 132 4.77 -0.01 12.29
N ASP A 133 5.84 -0.50 12.89
CA ASP A 133 7.18 -0.54 12.28
C ASP A 133 7.21 -1.32 10.96
N GLY A 134 6.46 -2.43 10.88
CA GLY A 134 6.29 -3.19 9.64
C GLY A 134 5.54 -2.43 8.55
N ARG A 135 4.46 -1.70 8.90
CA ARG A 135 3.65 -0.92 7.93
C ARG A 135 4.44 0.20 7.27
N TYR A 136 5.34 0.83 8.02
CA TYR A 136 6.10 2.00 7.57
C TYR A 136 7.58 1.69 7.27
N ALA A 137 7.94 0.41 7.24
CA ALA A 137 9.31 -0.02 6.97
C ALA A 137 9.81 0.55 5.63
N GLY A 138 10.91 1.30 5.68
CA GLY A 138 11.53 1.92 4.52
C GLY A 138 10.91 3.27 4.10
N MET A 139 9.91 3.79 4.81
CA MET A 139 9.37 5.14 4.58
C MET A 139 10.12 6.17 5.41
N THR A 140 10.44 7.32 4.81
CA THR A 140 10.96 8.49 5.52
C THR A 140 9.83 9.36 6.08
N THR A 141 10.15 10.30 6.97
CA THR A 141 9.18 11.30 7.45
C THR A 141 8.62 12.17 6.32
N LEU A 142 9.42 12.45 5.29
CA LEU A 142 8.98 13.17 4.09
C LEU A 142 8.01 12.34 3.25
N ASP A 143 8.25 11.02 3.11
CA ASP A 143 7.31 10.12 2.44
C ASP A 143 5.96 10.09 3.17
N LEU A 144 5.98 10.03 4.50
CA LEU A 144 4.77 10.02 5.33
C LEU A 144 4.00 11.34 5.22
N ALA A 145 4.70 12.47 5.25
CA ALA A 145 4.09 13.78 5.06
C ALA A 145 3.46 13.92 3.67
N TYR A 146 4.17 13.49 2.63
CA TYR A 146 3.66 13.52 1.26
C TYR A 146 2.48 12.55 1.08
N ALA A 147 2.54 11.34 1.65
CA ALA A 147 1.46 10.37 1.59
C ALA A 147 0.14 10.94 2.12
N ARG A 148 0.18 11.68 3.24
CA ARG A 148 -1.00 12.36 3.81
C ARG A 148 -1.66 13.34 2.85
N HIS A 149 -0.88 13.98 1.98
CA HIS A 149 -1.38 14.90 0.96
C HIS A 149 -1.86 14.18 -0.31
N ALA A 150 -1.13 13.15 -0.77
CA ALA A 150 -1.41 12.46 -2.02
C ALA A 150 -2.51 11.38 -1.91
N LEU A 151 -2.76 10.86 -0.70
CA LEU A 151 -3.82 9.89 -0.45
C LEU A 151 -5.18 10.60 -0.35
N SER A 152 -6.18 10.05 -1.04
CA SER A 152 -7.55 10.59 -1.04
C SER A 152 -8.17 10.51 0.35
N GLY A 153 -8.58 11.66 0.90
CA GLY A 153 -9.26 11.73 2.20
C GLY A 153 -10.52 10.85 2.25
N ASP A 154 -11.35 10.88 1.20
CA ASP A 154 -12.57 10.07 1.11
C ASP A 154 -12.28 8.58 1.17
N LEU A 155 -11.26 8.10 0.45
CA LEU A 155 -10.84 6.70 0.50
C LEU A 155 -10.32 6.30 1.87
N MET A 156 -9.45 7.14 2.46
CA MET A 156 -8.88 6.88 3.78
C MET A 156 -9.98 6.83 4.84
N GLN A 157 -10.97 7.73 4.76
CA GLN A 157 -12.11 7.76 5.66
C GLN A 157 -13.02 6.53 5.46
N ALA A 158 -13.38 6.22 4.21
CA ALA A 158 -14.25 5.09 3.89
C ALA A 158 -13.65 3.74 4.30
N LEU A 159 -12.33 3.58 4.15
CA LEU A 159 -11.59 2.37 4.53
C LEU A 159 -11.05 2.42 5.96
N ARG A 160 -11.36 3.49 6.71
CA ARG A 160 -10.95 3.67 8.11
C ARG A 160 -9.44 3.50 8.30
N TYR A 161 -8.67 4.03 7.35
CA TYR A 161 -7.22 4.12 7.45
C TYR A 161 -6.85 5.41 8.16
N GLU A 162 -6.15 5.28 9.29
CA GLU A 162 -5.68 6.40 10.09
C GLU A 162 -4.20 6.65 9.86
N TYR A 163 -3.80 7.92 10.01
CA TYR A 163 -2.40 8.31 9.96
C TYR A 163 -1.82 8.31 11.36
N ASP A 164 -0.84 7.43 11.59
CA ASP A 164 -0.08 7.45 12.83
C ASP A 164 0.66 8.79 12.97
N ASP A 165 0.74 9.33 14.20
CA ASP A 165 1.54 10.51 14.50
C ASP A 165 2.99 10.11 14.83
N PHE A 166 3.93 10.57 14.02
CA PHE A 166 5.36 10.30 14.18
C PHE A 166 6.11 11.41 14.92
N SER A 167 5.41 12.49 15.33
CA SER A 167 6.01 13.59 16.10
C SER A 167 6.48 13.16 17.49
N LEU A 168 5.89 12.10 18.06
CA LEU A 168 6.17 11.62 19.41
C LEU A 168 7.41 10.70 19.50
N ASP A 169 7.81 10.04 18.41
CA ASP A 169 8.93 9.08 18.42
C ASP A 169 10.31 9.76 18.35
N ALA A 170 10.37 11.03 17.97
CA ALA A 170 11.59 11.83 17.99
C ALA A 170 12.00 12.25 19.41
N SER A 171 11.06 12.29 20.35
CA SER A 171 11.29 12.77 21.72
C SER A 171 11.80 11.67 22.67
N SER A 172 11.58 10.39 22.34
CA SER A 172 11.96 9.26 23.21
C SER A 172 13.40 8.78 23.04
N LYS A 173 14.12 9.26 22.02
CA LYS A 173 15.52 8.89 21.78
C LYS A 173 16.56 9.79 22.46
N ASN A 174 16.13 10.83 23.18
CA ASN A 174 17.02 11.74 23.92
C ASN A 174 17.13 11.43 25.43
N SER A 175 16.63 10.28 25.89
CA SER A 175 16.67 9.91 27.31
C SER A 175 17.37 8.58 27.53
N VAL A 176 18.60 8.46 27.06
CA VAL A 176 19.59 7.53 27.63
C VAL A 176 20.92 8.28 27.66
N VAL A 177 21.22 8.87 28.82
CA VAL A 177 22.56 9.32 29.23
C VAL A 177 23.14 8.24 30.13
#